data_AF-A0A2I0PT70-F1
#
_entry.id   AF-A0A2I0PT70-F1
#
_cell.length_a   1.000
_cell.length_b   1.000
_cell.length_c   1.000
_cell.angle_alpha   90.00
_cell.angle_beta   90.00
_cell.angle_gamma   90.00
#
_symmetry.space_group_name_H-M   'P 1'
#
loop_
_entity.id
_entity.type
_entity.pdbx_description
1 polymer ?
#
loop_
_entity_poly.entity_id
_entity_poly.type
_entity_poly.pdbx_seq_one_letter_code
_entity_poly.pdbx_strand_id
1 'polypeptide(L)' 'MAESWKEAKECAHKEALLHVYHDCDANTYGACNDWERQGSFKGGVFTEHRCLCMPANLSAEELEEKEKKFLRENPDW' A
#
# COMPACT_ATOMS: atom_id res chain seq x y z
N MET A 1 -0.48 4.75 -10.17
CA MET A 1 -0.89 4.94 -8.77
C MET A 1 -2.39 4.83 -8.72
N ALA A 2 -2.91 4.04 -7.80
CA ALA A 2 -4.33 3.80 -7.58
C ALA A 2 -4.86 4.75 -6.51
N GLU A 3 -6.15 5.06 -6.56
CA GLU A 3 -6.83 5.92 -5.58
C GLU A 3 -7.61 5.12 -4.51
N SER A 4 -7.63 3.79 -4.64
CA SER A 4 -8.29 2.89 -3.69
C SER A 4 -7.68 1.50 -3.67
N TRP A 5 -7.98 0.72 -2.62
CA TRP A 5 -7.67 -0.70 -2.55
C TRP A 5 -8.22 -1.51 -3.73
N LYS A 6 -9.40 -1.13 -4.23
CA LYS A 6 -10.01 -1.79 -5.39
C LYS A 6 -9.13 -1.63 -6.64
N GLU A 7 -8.72 -0.40 -6.94
CA GLU A 7 -7.85 -0.12 -8.08
C GLU A 7 -6.46 -0.75 -7.90
N ALA A 8 -5.89 -0.71 -6.70
CA ALA A 8 -4.62 -1.36 -6.40
C ALA A 8 -4.67 -2.87 -6.64
N LYS A 9 -5.78 -3.52 -6.27
CA LYS A 9 -6.02 -4.93 -6.57
C LYS A 9 -6.17 -5.20 -8.07
N GLU A 10 -6.88 -4.35 -8.80
CA GLU A 10 -7.00 -4.49 -10.25
C GLU A 10 -5.64 -4.39 -10.93
N CYS A 11 -4.77 -3.48 -10.47
CA CYS A 11 -3.38 -3.40 -10.91
C CYS A 11 -2.61 -4.68 -10.55
N ALA A 12 -2.69 -5.15 -9.30
CA ALA A 12 -2.02 -6.38 -8.88
C ALA A 12 -2.42 -7.59 -9.72
N HIS A 13 -3.71 -7.72 -10.05
CA HIS A 13 -4.21 -8.80 -10.89
C HIS A 13 -3.74 -8.68 -12.35
N LYS A 14 -3.74 -7.46 -12.92
CA LYS A 14 -3.25 -7.21 -14.29
C LYS A 14 -1.76 -7.50 -14.44
N GLU A 15 -0.98 -7.20 -13.41
CA GLU A 15 0.48 -7.30 -13.41
C GLU A 15 1.00 -8.59 -12.75
N ALA A 16 0.09 -9.48 -12.34
CA ALA A 16 0.38 -10.72 -11.61
C ALA A 16 1.24 -10.52 -10.35
N LEU A 17 1.00 -9.42 -9.64
CA LEU A 17 1.65 -9.07 -8.37
C LEU A 17 0.91 -9.69 -7.18
N LEU A 18 1.67 -10.08 -6.16
CA LEU A 18 1.15 -10.79 -5.00
C LEU A 18 0.70 -9.86 -3.86
N HIS A 19 1.13 -8.60 -3.89
CA HIS A 19 0.88 -7.64 -2.82
C HIS A 19 0.33 -6.32 -3.34
N VAL A 20 -0.40 -5.65 -2.46
CA VAL A 20 -0.90 -4.29 -2.61
C VAL A 20 -0.42 -3.45 -1.43
N TYR A 21 -0.31 -2.15 -1.61
CA TYR A 21 0.09 -1.24 -0.56
C TYR A 21 -0.76 0.04 -0.54
N HIS A 22 -0.87 0.63 0.65
CA HIS A 22 -1.27 2.01 0.85
C HIS A 22 -0.07 2.79 1.38
N ASP A 23 0.39 3.75 0.60
CA ASP A 23 1.38 4.74 1.01
C ASP A 23 0.67 5.83 1.81
N CYS A 24 0.84 5.82 3.13
CA CYS A 24 0.19 6.77 4.02
C CYS A 24 0.82 8.16 3.94
N ASP A 25 2.08 8.27 3.53
CA ASP A 25 2.77 9.55 3.41
C ASP A 25 2.35 10.31 2.15
N ALA A 26 2.08 9.59 1.05
CA ALA A 26 1.56 10.15 -0.20
C ALA A 26 0.03 10.05 -0.32
N ASN A 27 -0.62 9.32 0.58
CA ASN A 27 -2.03 8.91 0.51
C ASN A 27 -2.41 8.29 -0.85
N THR A 28 -1.61 7.33 -1.30
CA THR A 28 -1.82 6.65 -2.58
C THR A 28 -1.79 5.14 -2.43
N TYR A 29 -2.46 4.43 -3.33
CA TYR A 29 -2.47 2.97 -3.33
C TYR A 29 -1.69 2.41 -4.51
N GLY A 30 -1.25 1.17 -4.40
CA GLY A 30 -0.55 0.52 -5.49
C GLY A 30 -0.43 -0.99 -5.31
N ALA A 31 0.17 -1.62 -6.31
CA ALA A 31 0.57 -3.02 -6.27
C ALA A 31 2.10 -3.08 -6.22
N CYS A 32 2.64 -4.08 -5.52
CA CYS A 32 4.08 -4.25 -5.42
C CYS A 32 4.47 -5.72 -5.33
N ASN A 33 5.74 -5.97 -5.59
CA ASN A 33 6.41 -7.21 -5.22
C ASN A 33 6.84 -7.16 -3.75
N ASP A 34 7.09 -8.33 -3.18
CA ASP A 34 7.48 -8.52 -1.77
C ASP A 34 8.79 -7.80 -1.37
N TRP A 35 9.60 -7.41 -2.35
CA TRP A 35 10.93 -6.83 -2.15
C TRP A 35 11.03 -5.33 -2.45
N GLU A 36 9.91 -4.71 -2.87
CA GLU A 36 9.91 -3.30 -3.27
C GLU A 36 9.71 -2.38 -2.07
N ARG A 37 10.58 -1.37 -1.96
CA ARG A 37 10.48 -0.31 -0.96
C ARG A 37 9.92 0.94 -1.62
N GLN A 38 8.81 1.42 -1.10
CA GLN A 38 8.20 2.66 -1.54
C GLN A 38 8.82 3.83 -0.77
N GLY A 39 9.10 4.92 -1.48
CA GLY A 39 9.78 6.07 -0.88
C GLY A 39 10.05 7.17 -1.89
N SER A 40 10.64 8.25 -1.40
CA SER A 40 11.03 9.39 -2.22
C SER A 40 12.49 9.78 -1.98
N PHE A 41 13.16 10.25 -3.04
CA PHE A 41 14.48 10.86 -2.92
C PHE A 41 14.32 12.35 -2.60
N LYS A 42 14.80 12.76 -1.43
CA LYS A 42 14.86 14.17 -1.02
C LYS A 42 16.33 14.55 -0.81
N GLY A 43 16.83 15.48 -1.63
CA GLY A 43 18.21 15.95 -1.54
C GLY A 43 19.28 14.86 -1.77
N GLY A 44 18.98 13.85 -2.59
CA GLY A 44 19.90 12.74 -2.86
C GLY A 44 19.86 11.60 -1.82
N VAL A 45 19.01 11.71 -0.80
CA VAL A 45 18.79 10.66 0.20
C VAL A 45 17.43 10.00 -0.03
N PHE A 46 17.42 8.66 -0.09
CA PHE A 46 16.17 7.90 -0.13
C PHE A 46 15.52 7.89 1.25
N THR A 47 14.27 8.37 1.32
CA THR A 47 13.44 8.28 2.52
C THR A 47 12.32 7.29 2.25
N GLU A 48 12.32 6.19 2.99
CA GLU A 48 11.29 5.15 2.91
C GLU A 48 9.97 5.71 3.45
N HIS A 49 8.87 5.48 2.74
CA HIS A 49 7.54 5.91 3.16
C HIS A 49 6.91 4.90 4.11
N ARG A 50 5.98 5.37 4.94
CA ARG A 50 5.12 4.51 5.76
C ARG A 50 4.05 3.87 4.88
N CYS A 51 4.24 2.58 4.58
CA CYS A 51 3.34 1.82 3.71
C CYS A 51 2.69 0.64 4.42
N LEU A 52 1.39 0.48 4.25
CA LEU A 52 0.64 -0.71 4.65
C LEU A 52 0.64 -1.71 3.51
N CYS A 53 1.56 -2.66 3.54
CA CYS A 53 1.60 -3.74 2.56
C CYS A 53 0.69 -4.90 3.01
N MET A 54 -0.16 -5.38 2.10
CA MET A 54 -1.08 -6.50 2.34
C MET A 54 -1.15 -7.44 1.13
N PRO A 55 -1.49 -8.72 1.33
CA PRO A 55 -1.69 -9.67 0.23
C PRO A 55 -2.83 -9.26 -0.72
N ALA A 56 -2.59 -9.32 -2.02
CA ALA A 56 -3.55 -8.97 -3.06
C ALA A 56 -4.73 -9.97 -3.18
N ASN A 57 -4.61 -11.14 -2.55
CA ASN A 57 -5.68 -12.15 -2.53
C ASN A 57 -6.85 -11.79 -1.60
N LEU A 58 -6.67 -10.86 -0.66
CA LEU A 58 -7.73 -10.34 0.21
C LEU A 58 -8.73 -9.52 -0.59
N SER A 59 -10.01 -9.54 -0.25
CA SER A 59 -11.03 -8.65 -0.84
C SER A 59 -10.74 -7.17 -0.55
N ALA A 60 -11.29 -6.26 -1.36
CA ALA A 60 -11.12 -4.82 -1.12
C ALA A 60 -11.70 -4.40 0.25
N GLU A 61 -12.82 -5.01 0.64
CA GLU A 61 -13.44 -4.80 1.95
C GLU A 61 -12.53 -5.26 3.09
N GLU A 62 -11.91 -6.44 2.98
CA GLU A 62 -10.95 -6.94 3.99
C GLU A 62 -9.71 -6.05 4.10
N LEU A 63 -9.22 -5.51 2.97
CA LEU A 63 -8.09 -4.58 2.96
C LEU A 63 -8.46 -3.29 3.71
N GLU A 64 -9.62 -2.70 3.40
CA GLU A 64 -10.12 -1.51 4.10
C GLU A 64 -10.35 -1.75 5.60
N GLU A 65 -10.91 -2.89 5.99
CA GLU A 65 -11.14 -3.21 7.40
C GLU A 65 -9.83 -3.36 8.16
N LYS A 66 -8.82 -3.99 7.55
CA LYS A 66 -7.49 -4.15 8.13
C LYS A 66 -6.76 -2.82 8.24
N GLU A 67 -6.81 -1.98 7.22
CA GLU A 67 -6.27 -0.62 7.26
C GLU A 67 -6.90 0.20 8.38
N LYS A 68 -8.25 0.27 8.43
CA LYS A 68 -8.99 1.00 9.48
C LYS A 68 -8.64 0.48 10.87
N LYS A 69 -8.51 -0.84 11.03
CA LYS A 69 -8.09 -1.46 12.29
C LYS A 69 -6.67 -1.04 12.67
N PHE A 70 -5.74 -1.12 11.72
CA PHE A 70 -4.34 -0.76 11.94
C PHE A 70 -4.20 0.70 12.38
N LEU A 71 -4.84 1.64 11.67
CA LEU A 71 -4.80 3.07 11.99
C LEU A 71 -5.43 3.38 13.35
N ARG A 72 -6.49 2.65 13.73
CA ARG A 72 -7.09 2.78 15.05
C ARG A 72 -6.18 2.29 16.17
N GLU A 73 -5.42 1.22 15.92
CA GLU A 73 -4.47 0.63 16.88
C GLU A 73 -3.14 1.41 16.94
N ASN A 74 -2.81 2.16 15.88
CA ASN A 74 -1.57 2.93 15.74
C ASN A 74 -1.87 4.39 15.34
N PRO A 75 -2.40 5.21 16.26
CA PRO A 75 -2.83 6.57 15.95
C PRO A 75 -1.68 7.54 15.63
N ASP A 76 -0.46 7.23 16.06
CA ASP A 76 0.74 8.05 15.82
C ASP A 76 1.46 7.71 14.50
N TRP A 77 0.85 6.82 13.71
CA TRP A 77 1.44 6.30 12.49
C TRP A 77 1.16 7.13 11.25
#